data_AF-A0AAV4DJL5-F1
#
_entry.id   AF-A0AAV4DJL5-F1
#
_cell.length_a   1.000
_cell.length_b   1.000
_cell.length_c   1.000
_cell.angle_alpha   90.00
_cell.angle_beta   90.00
_cell.angle_gamma   90.00
#
_symmetry.space_group_name_H-M   'P 1'
#
loop_
_entity.id
_entity.type
_entity.pdbx_description
1 polymer ?
#
loop_
_entity_poly.entity_id
_entity_poly.type
_entity_poly.pdbx_seq_one_letter_code
_entity_poly.pdbx_strand_id
1 'polypeptide(L)'
;MAIPKMFQWLLAASTFMVAWLSYVAGYLNTSLSQEYHEVILVLPLYVLMAFASYSLAVIGYRVATFNDCIEASKELQEDVKEARKDLERRGYKYASDWQ
;
A
#
# COMPACT_ATOMS: atom_id res chain seq x y z
N MET A 1 -1.95 19.89 -20.70
CA MET A 1 -2.00 18.50 -20.21
C MET A 1 -1.16 18.45 -18.95
N ALA A 2 -1.77 18.27 -17.77
CA ALA A 2 -1.04 18.30 -16.50
C ALA A 2 -0.31 16.97 -16.27
N ILE A 3 0.90 17.05 -15.70
CA ILE A 3 1.72 15.87 -15.41
C ILE A 3 1.09 15.11 -14.22
N PRO A 4 0.85 13.78 -14.32
CA PRO A 4 0.30 13.02 -13.21
C PRO A 4 1.27 12.97 -12.03
N LYS A 5 0.75 13.00 -10.79
CA LYS A 5 1.56 13.00 -9.57
C LYS A 5 2.52 11.82 -9.48
N MET A 6 2.13 10.65 -9.95
CA MET A 6 2.99 9.46 -10.00
C MET A 6 4.23 9.69 -10.86
N PHE A 7 4.07 10.35 -12.02
CA PHE A 7 5.19 10.64 -12.91
C PHE A 7 6.12 11.70 -12.31
N GLN A 8 5.58 12.68 -11.57
CA GLN A 8 6.41 13.64 -10.82
C GLN A 8 7.33 12.93 -9.80
N TRP A 9 6.78 11.99 -9.02
CA TRP A 9 7.54 11.21 -8.05
C TRP A 9 8.55 10.28 -8.73
N LEU A 10 8.17 9.65 -9.83
CA LEU A 10 9.04 8.75 -10.59
C LEU A 10 10.24 9.50 -11.20
N LEU A 11 10.02 10.69 -11.74
CA LEU A 11 11.10 11.56 -12.22
C LEU A 11 12.01 12.00 -11.08
N ALA A 12 11.47 12.41 -9.93
CA ALA A 12 12.27 12.79 -8.78
C ALA A 12 13.15 11.63 -8.28
N ALA A 13 12.58 10.42 -8.18
CA ALA A 13 13.31 9.22 -7.79
C ALA A 13 14.39 8.85 -8.81
N SER A 14 14.09 8.96 -10.10
CA SER A 14 15.06 8.72 -11.18
C SER A 14 16.25 9.68 -11.10
N THR A 15 15.99 10.99 -10.98
CA THR A 15 17.06 11.99 -10.83
C THR A 15 17.93 11.73 -9.61
N PHE A 16 17.32 11.38 -8.48
CA PHE A 16 18.04 11.00 -7.27
C PHE A 16 18.92 9.76 -7.50
N MET A 17 18.39 8.73 -8.15
CA MET A 17 19.11 7.49 -8.45
C MET A 17 20.26 7.70 -9.45
N VAL A 18 20.10 8.60 -10.42
CA VAL A 18 21.17 8.98 -11.35
C VAL A 18 22.27 9.74 -10.63
N ALA A 19 21.93 10.72 -9.77
CA ALA A 19 22.89 11.44 -8.96
C ALA A 19 23.67 10.49 -8.03
N TRP A 20 22.95 9.54 -7.44
CA TRP A 20 23.50 8.46 -6.64
C TRP A 20 24.56 7.64 -7.37
N LEU A 21 24.16 7.05 -8.50
CA LEU A 21 25.02 6.18 -9.30
C LEU A 21 26.22 6.94 -9.85
N SER A 22 26.05 8.21 -10.22
CA SER A 22 27.15 9.06 -10.68
C SER A 22 28.21 9.27 -9.59
N TYR A 23 27.78 9.40 -8.33
CA TYR A 23 28.69 9.48 -7.19
C TYR A 23 29.39 8.15 -6.92
N VAL A 24 28.66 7.03 -6.89
CA VAL A 24 29.22 5.69 -6.65
C VAL A 24 30.18 5.27 -7.77
N ALA A 25 29.89 5.63 -9.02
CA ALA A 25 30.74 5.33 -10.18
C ALA A 25 32.03 6.19 -10.23
N GLY A 26 32.22 7.13 -9.29
CA GLY A 26 33.44 7.94 -9.21
C GLY A 26 33.55 9.03 -10.27
N TYR A 27 32.47 9.35 -11.00
CA TYR A 27 32.46 10.49 -11.94
C TYR A 27 32.59 11.84 -11.23
N LEU A 28 32.19 11.89 -9.96
CA LEU A 28 32.32 13.07 -9.10
C LEU A 28 33.55 12.90 -8.21
N ASN A 29 34.66 13.52 -8.62
CA ASN A 29 35.92 13.51 -7.88
C ASN A 29 35.81 14.42 -6.65
N THR A 30 35.13 13.94 -5.61
CA THR A 30 34.80 14.73 -4.42
C THR A 30 35.65 14.25 -3.26
N SER A 31 36.50 15.14 -2.73
CA SER A 31 37.32 14.92 -1.53
C SER A 31 36.44 14.93 -0.26
N LEU A 32 35.59 13.93 -0.09
CA LEU A 32 34.78 13.74 1.12
C LEU A 32 35.48 12.79 2.10
N SER A 33 35.30 13.02 3.40
CA SER A 33 35.86 12.15 4.45
C SER A 33 35.34 10.71 4.27
N GLN A 34 36.20 9.74 4.58
CA GLN A 34 35.97 8.31 4.36
C GLN A 34 34.67 7.80 5.01
N GLU A 35 34.27 8.36 6.17
CA GLU A 35 33.03 7.99 6.86
C GLU A 35 31.77 8.32 6.06
N TYR A 36 31.74 9.45 5.36
CA TYR A 36 30.59 9.82 4.53
C TYR A 36 30.50 8.94 3.28
N HIS A 37 31.63 8.46 2.75
CA HIS A 37 31.62 7.57 1.59
C HIS A 37 30.91 6.26 1.89
N GLU A 38 31.15 5.66 3.06
CA GLU A 38 30.52 4.40 3.46
C GLU A 38 29.01 4.58 3.69
N VAL A 39 28.62 5.63 4.43
CA VAL A 39 27.21 5.95 4.68
C VAL A 39 26.46 6.26 3.41
N ILE A 40 27.12 6.97 2.49
CA ILE A 40 26.59 7.20 1.16
C ILE A 40 26.40 5.82 0.54
N LEU A 41 27.41 5.01 0.23
CA LEU A 41 27.25 3.73 -0.49
C LEU A 41 25.99 2.88 -0.10
N VAL A 42 25.64 2.79 1.19
CA VAL A 42 24.46 2.05 1.70
C VAL A 42 23.13 2.84 1.79
N LEU A 43 23.08 4.12 1.45
CA LEU A 43 21.92 5.00 1.60
C LEU A 43 20.66 4.52 0.87
N PRO A 44 20.69 3.99 -0.37
CA PRO A 44 19.50 3.44 -1.01
C PRO A 44 18.87 2.31 -0.20
N LEU A 45 19.69 1.51 0.48
CA LEU A 45 19.22 0.45 1.36
C LEU A 45 18.51 1.02 2.59
N TYR A 46 19.05 2.07 3.20
CA TYR A 46 18.40 2.76 4.32
C TYR A 46 17.05 3.36 3.91
N VAL A 47 16.97 3.99 2.73
CA VAL A 47 15.71 4.54 2.19
C VAL A 47 14.68 3.43 1.96
N LEU A 48 15.09 2.31 1.38
CA LEU A 48 14.21 1.15 1.17
C LEU A 48 13.71 0.56 2.49
N MET A 49 14.57 0.44 3.50
CA MET A 49 14.20 -0.12 4.80
C MET A 49 13.24 0.80 5.58
N ALA A 50 13.46 2.11 5.52
CA ALA A 50 12.53 3.10 6.06
C ALA A 50 11.18 3.06 5.34
N PHE A 51 11.18 2.99 4.00
CA PHE A 51 9.96 2.87 3.21
C PHE A 51 9.20 1.58 3.54
N ALA A 52 9.87 0.44 3.60
CA ALA A 52 9.26 -0.85 3.89
C ALA A 52 8.61 -0.88 5.29
N SER A 53 9.32 -0.40 6.32
CA SER A 53 8.77 -0.34 7.68
C SER A 53 7.59 0.62 7.79
N TYR A 54 7.66 1.79 7.15
CA TYR A 54 6.55 2.73 7.08
C TYR A 54 5.33 2.14 6.35
N SER A 55 5.55 1.52 5.18
CA SER A 55 4.47 0.85 4.44
C SER A 55 3.81 -0.24 5.26
N LEU A 56 4.60 -1.08 5.95
CA LEU A 56 4.06 -2.15 6.80
C LEU A 56 3.25 -1.57 7.96
N ALA A 57 3.74 -0.53 8.62
CA ALA A 57 3.03 0.14 9.70
C ALA A 57 1.70 0.76 9.21
N VAL A 58 1.69 1.43 8.07
CA VAL A 58 0.48 2.04 7.50
C VAL A 58 -0.53 1.00 7.07
N ILE A 59 -0.09 -0.08 6.41
CA ILE A 59 -0.97 -1.18 6.00
C ILE A 59 -1.52 -1.86 7.26
N GLY A 60 -0.67 -2.20 8.22
CA GLY A 60 -1.07 -2.83 9.48
C GLY A 60 -2.07 -1.96 10.25
N TYR A 61 -1.81 -0.67 10.37
CA TYR A 61 -2.72 0.27 11.02
C TYR A 61 -4.07 0.36 10.30
N ARG A 62 -4.08 0.43 8.97
CA ARG A 62 -5.31 0.49 8.17
C ARG A 62 -6.10 -0.82 8.21
N VAL A 63 -5.43 -1.97 8.27
CA VAL A 63 -6.06 -3.28 8.42
C VAL A 63 -6.63 -3.43 9.83
N ALA A 64 -5.87 -3.04 10.87
CA ALA A 64 -6.34 -3.09 12.25
C ALA A 64 -7.48 -2.11 12.52
N THR A 65 -7.50 -0.97 11.82
CA THR A 65 -8.54 0.07 11.91
C THR A 65 -9.54 -0.02 10.77
N PHE A 66 -9.58 -1.15 10.05
CA PHE A 66 -10.63 -1.39 9.07
C PHE A 66 -11.91 -1.49 9.88
N ASN A 67 -12.66 -0.38 9.91
CA ASN A 67 -13.86 -0.19 10.71
C ASN A 67 -14.73 -1.43 10.55
N ASP A 68 -14.85 -2.24 11.60
CA ASP A 68 -15.87 -3.27 11.65
C ASP A 68 -17.19 -2.52 11.47
N CYS A 69 -17.73 -2.52 10.25
CA CYS A 69 -19.05 -2.00 9.96
C CYS A 69 -20.05 -2.99 10.55
N ILE A 70 -20.04 -3.16 11.88
CA ILE A 70 -20.92 -4.07 12.62
C ILE A 70 -22.36 -3.69 12.32
N GLU A 71 -22.64 -2.39 12.25
CA GLU A 71 -23.98 -1.88 11.94
C GLU A 71 -24.40 -2.20 10.51
N ALA A 72 -23.55 -1.93 9.50
CA ALA A 72 -23.88 -2.29 8.11
C ALA A 72 -23.94 -3.81 7.89
N SER A 73 -23.10 -4.59 8.58
CA SER A 73 -23.18 -6.05 8.56
C SER A 73 -24.45 -6.57 9.21
N LYS A 74 -24.96 -5.90 10.26
CA LYS A 74 -26.20 -6.28 10.94
C LYS A 74 -27.42 -5.92 10.09
N GLU A 75 -27.44 -4.73 9.50
CA GLU A 75 -28.48 -4.29 8.57
C GLU A 75 -28.57 -5.25 7.37
N LEU A 76 -27.43 -5.56 6.74
CA LEU A 76 -27.36 -6.56 5.65
C LEU A 76 -27.85 -7.95 6.09
N GLN A 77 -27.58 -8.38 7.33
CA GLN A 77 -28.10 -9.65 7.83
C GLN A 77 -29.61 -9.63 8.07
N GLU A 78 -30.18 -8.49 8.45
CA GLU A 78 -31.63 -8.30 8.58
C GLU A 78 -32.31 -8.33 7.20
N ASP A 79 -31.75 -7.64 6.21
CA ASP A 79 -32.22 -7.68 4.81
C ASP A 79 -32.22 -9.11 4.24
N VAL A 80 -31.15 -9.87 4.50
CA VAL A 80 -31.07 -11.29 4.07
C VAL A 80 -32.16 -12.13 4.74
N LYS A 81 -32.47 -11.89 6.03
CA LYS A 81 -33.55 -12.62 6.72
C LYS A 81 -34.92 -12.28 6.15
N GLU A 82 -35.16 -11.02 5.82
CA GLU A 82 -36.42 -10.58 5.22
C GLU A 82 -36.59 -11.14 3.81
N ALA A 83 -35.56 -11.03 2.97
CA ALA A 83 -35.55 -11.59 1.63
C ALA A 83 -35.78 -13.11 1.64
N ARG A 84 -35.19 -13.82 2.61
CA ARG A 84 -35.46 -15.24 2.85
C ARG A 84 -36.95 -15.48 3.13
N LYS A 85 -37.53 -14.82 4.13
CA LYS A 85 -38.96 -14.97 4.44
C LYS A 85 -39.87 -14.69 3.24
N ASP A 86 -39.53 -13.70 2.41
CA ASP A 86 -40.30 -13.41 1.20
C ASP A 86 -40.20 -14.52 0.13
N LEU A 87 -39.00 -15.10 -0.05
CA LEU A 87 -38.79 -16.24 -0.95
C LEU A 87 -39.54 -17.49 -0.49
N GLU A 88 -39.55 -17.77 0.81
CA GLU A 88 -40.36 -18.85 1.42
C GLU A 88 -41.85 -18.66 1.19
N ARG A 89 -42.37 -17.43 1.40
CA ARG A 89 -43.78 -17.10 1.13
C ARG A 89 -44.15 -17.32 -0.34
N ARG A 90 -43.21 -17.05 -1.25
CA ARG A 90 -43.39 -17.26 -2.69
C ARG A 90 -43.13 -18.72 -3.13
N GLY A 91 -42.73 -19.61 -2.21
CA GLY A 91 -42.54 -21.04 -2.47
C GLY A 91 -41.21 -21.42 -3.14
N TYR A 92 -40.21 -20.53 -3.13
CA TYR A 92 -38.89 -20.81 -3.69
C TYR A 92 -38.01 -21.58 -2.69
N LYS A 93 -37.19 -22.52 -3.19
CA LYS A 93 -36.19 -23.25 -2.39
C LYS A 93 -34.84 -22.54 -2.43
N TYR A 94 -34.10 -22.54 -1.32
CA TYR A 94 -32.81 -21.86 -1.25
C TYR A 94 -31.69 -22.69 -1.85
N ALA A 95 -30.64 -22.01 -2.34
CA ALA A 95 -29.37 -22.60 -2.78
C ALA A 95 -28.75 -23.58 -1.75
N SER A 96 -28.99 -23.37 -0.45
CA SER A 96 -28.56 -24.27 0.63
C SER A 96 -29.29 -25.61 0.66
N ASP A 97 -30.47 -25.68 0.04
CA ASP A 97 -31.39 -26.82 0.12
C ASP A 97 -31.30 -27.71 -1.13
N TRP A 98 -30.36 -27.42 -2.04
CA TRP A 98 -30.01 -28.24 -3.20
C TRP A 98 -28.94 -29.26 -2.78
N GLN A 99 -29.32 -30.14 -1.85
CA GLN A 99 -28.71 -31.47 -1.69
C GLN A 99 -29.72 -32.51 -2.16
#